data_AF-A0A9D8PUT6-F1
#
_entry.id   AF-A0A9D8PUT6-F1
#
_cell.length_a   1.000
_cell.length_b   1.000
_cell.length_c   1.000
_cell.angle_alpha   90.00
_cell.angle_beta   90.00
_cell.angle_gamma   90.00
#
_symmetry.space_group_name_H-M   'P 1'
#
loop_
_entity.id
_entity.type
_entity.pdbx_description
1 polymer ?
#
loop_
_entity_poly.entity_id
_entity_poly.type
_entity_poly.pdbx_seq_one_letter_code
_entity_poly.pdbx_strand_id
1 'polypeptide(L)'
;MLGYLSHTRVLRLAGLFTWGLVSLPLLYTQYAPAEGELPPSLGEATWLLAAYLSFGVCYFWLTRGLSAGGHTSWYDRLALLVLTLSGLAVSYLSVTGLGSILLMVAAGVIPWLLSRRVGIVWLVLSQLAVLPVYNLIMGLPLFEALLQSLLYAGFSMFIFVTSLVARQQTQAREEQRRLNAELRATRLLLAESARVNERTRISRELHDLLGHHLTALSLNLEVAGHITEGQAQEHVRQ
;
A
#
# COMPACT_ATOMS: atom_id res chain seq x y z
N MET A 1 9.53 -18.65 1.48
CA MET A 1 8.35 -18.97 2.31
C MET A 1 7.61 -17.74 2.88
N LEU A 2 7.95 -16.49 2.55
CA LEU A 2 7.25 -15.28 3.07
C LEU A 2 6.36 -14.56 2.02
N GLY A 3 6.02 -15.23 0.91
CA GLY A 3 5.34 -14.60 -0.24
C GLY A 3 3.89 -14.12 -0.01
N TYR A 4 3.28 -14.47 1.12
CA TYR A 4 1.87 -14.17 1.43
C TYR A 4 1.64 -13.09 2.49
N LEU A 5 2.70 -12.58 3.12
CA LEU A 5 2.53 -11.49 4.09
C LEU A 5 2.51 -10.15 3.36
N SER A 6 1.38 -9.46 3.42
CA SER A 6 1.30 -8.07 2.96
C SER A 6 2.35 -7.24 3.70
N HIS A 7 3.10 -6.38 3.00
CA HIS A 7 4.20 -5.62 3.61
C HIS A 7 3.70 -4.77 4.80
N THR A 8 2.45 -4.34 4.74
CA THR A 8 1.71 -3.65 5.80
C THR A 8 1.45 -4.52 7.03
N ARG A 9 1.20 -5.84 6.87
CA ARG A 9 1.05 -6.78 7.99
C ARG A 9 2.36 -7.00 8.73
N VAL A 10 3.46 -7.12 7.99
CA VAL A 10 4.79 -7.29 8.59
C VAL A 10 5.18 -6.03 9.37
N LEU A 11 4.98 -4.85 8.79
CA LEU A 11 5.24 -3.57 9.47
C LEU A 11 4.40 -3.43 10.76
N ARG A 12 3.11 -3.79 10.70
CA ARG A 12 2.24 -3.77 11.87
C ARG A 12 2.73 -4.71 12.97
N LEU A 13 3.05 -5.96 12.62
CA LEU A 13 3.54 -6.96 13.58
C LEU A 13 4.86 -6.51 14.21
N ALA A 14 5.78 -5.97 13.41
CA ALA A 14 7.05 -5.45 13.91
C ALA A 14 6.83 -4.31 14.93
N GLY A 15 5.98 -3.33 14.61
CA GLY A 15 5.73 -2.23 15.55
C GLY A 15 4.93 -2.64 16.80
N LEU A 16 3.96 -3.56 16.68
CA LEU A 16 3.26 -4.11 17.86
C LEU A 16 4.18 -4.96 18.73
N PHE A 17 5.13 -5.66 18.12
CA PHE A 17 6.16 -6.41 18.83
C PHE A 17 7.10 -5.46 19.58
N THR A 18 7.58 -4.38 18.93
CA THR A 18 8.39 -3.37 19.61
C THR A 18 7.62 -2.67 20.72
N TRP A 19 6.34 -2.34 20.50
CA TRP A 19 5.46 -1.82 21.54
C TRP A 19 5.40 -2.81 22.71
N GLY A 20 5.03 -4.07 22.47
CA GLY A 20 5.02 -5.12 23.50
C GLY A 20 6.35 -5.28 24.24
N LEU A 21 7.49 -5.21 23.56
CA LEU A 21 8.80 -5.26 24.19
C LEU A 21 9.09 -4.05 25.08
N VAL A 22 8.65 -2.85 24.70
CA VAL A 22 8.80 -1.63 25.51
C VAL A 22 7.99 -1.68 26.81
N SER A 23 6.95 -2.53 26.89
CA SER A 23 6.20 -2.74 28.14
C SER A 23 7.05 -3.32 29.27
N LEU A 24 8.03 -4.18 28.97
CA LEU A 24 8.88 -4.83 29.96
C LEU A 24 9.74 -3.83 30.75
N PRO A 25 10.57 -2.97 30.11
CA PRO A 25 11.32 -1.95 30.82
C PRO A 25 10.43 -0.90 31.47
N LEU A 26 9.25 -0.58 30.89
CA LEU A 26 8.26 0.29 31.53
C LEU A 26 7.76 -0.27 32.86
N LEU A 27 7.38 -1.54 32.90
CA LEU A 27 6.98 -2.21 34.14
C LEU A 27 8.15 -2.29 35.13
N TYR A 28 9.35 -2.59 34.63
CA TYR A 28 10.55 -2.63 35.48
C TYR A 28 10.80 -1.28 36.18
N THR A 29 10.70 -0.16 35.47
CA THR A 29 10.86 1.17 36.07
C THR A 29 9.80 1.51 37.12
N GLN A 30 8.62 0.87 37.08
CA GLN A 30 7.59 1.07 38.11
C GLN A 30 7.82 0.20 39.37
N TYR A 31 8.38 -1.01 39.20
CA TYR A 31 8.58 -1.95 40.31
C TYR A 31 9.95 -1.82 40.99
N ALA A 32 10.97 -1.37 40.26
CA ALA A 32 12.34 -1.19 40.76
C ALA A 32 12.84 0.22 40.41
N PRO A 33 12.33 1.27 41.10
CA PRO A 33 12.84 2.63 40.92
C PRO A 33 14.34 2.67 41.26
N ALA A 34 15.09 3.56 40.60
CA ALA A 34 16.52 3.71 40.83
C ALA A 34 16.81 4.08 42.30
N GLU A 35 17.96 3.67 42.83
CA GLU A 35 18.34 3.97 44.21
C GLU A 35 18.30 5.48 44.47
N GLY A 36 17.34 5.93 45.29
CA GLY A 36 17.15 7.34 45.66
C GLY A 36 15.91 8.02 45.08
N GLU A 37 15.16 7.38 44.18
CA GLU A 37 13.90 7.92 43.65
C GLU A 37 12.69 7.40 44.45
N LEU A 38 11.77 8.31 44.80
CA LEU A 38 10.48 7.95 45.37
C LEU A 38 9.69 7.11 44.34
N PRO A 39 8.99 6.04 44.77
CA PRO A 39 8.12 5.32 43.85
C PRO A 39 7.10 6.29 43.24
N PRO A 40 6.83 6.18 41.93
CA PRO A 40 5.94 7.11 41.24
C PRO A 40 4.57 7.12 41.92
N SER A 41 3.95 8.29 41.98
CA SER A 41 2.61 8.40 42.55
C SER A 41 1.63 7.53 41.75
N LEU A 42 0.61 6.97 42.42
CA LEU A 42 -0.43 6.17 41.74
C LEU A 42 -1.05 6.94 40.55
N GLY A 43 -1.15 8.27 40.67
CA GLY A 43 -1.59 9.15 39.59
C GLY A 43 -0.65 9.13 38.38
N GLU A 44 0.64 9.36 38.57
CA GLU A 44 1.63 9.36 37.47
C GLU A 44 1.72 8.00 36.78
N ALA A 45 1.67 6.90 37.54
CA ALA A 45 1.65 5.55 36.99
C ALA A 45 0.40 5.31 36.11
N THR A 46 -0.77 5.79 36.53
CA THR A 46 -2.00 5.68 35.72
C THR A 46 -1.96 6.53 34.46
N TRP A 47 -1.43 7.75 34.53
CA TRP A 47 -1.26 8.62 33.35
C TRP A 47 -0.27 8.04 32.34
N LEU A 48 0.84 7.46 32.82
CA LEU A 48 1.81 6.79 31.96
C LEU A 48 1.20 5.59 31.24
N LEU A 49 0.44 4.76 31.98
CA LEU A 49 -0.24 3.59 31.43
C LEU A 49 -1.30 4.01 30.41
N ALA A 50 -2.08 5.06 30.70
CA ALA A 50 -3.06 5.63 29.78
C ALA A 50 -2.40 6.15 28.48
N ALA A 51 -1.30 6.89 28.59
CA ALA A 51 -0.54 7.37 27.43
C ALA A 51 0.01 6.20 26.61
N TYR A 52 0.59 5.19 27.25
CA TYR A 52 1.15 4.02 26.59
C TYR A 52 0.09 3.16 25.88
N LEU A 53 -1.08 2.95 26.49
CA LEU A 53 -2.20 2.27 25.85
C LEU A 53 -2.78 3.09 24.70
N SER A 54 -2.92 4.41 24.88
CA SER A 54 -3.40 5.30 23.81
C SER A 54 -2.49 5.24 22.58
N PHE A 55 -1.18 5.14 22.77
CA PHE A 55 -0.21 4.95 21.70
C PHE A 55 -0.47 3.63 20.96
N GLY A 56 -0.60 2.51 21.70
CA GLY A 56 -0.86 1.19 21.11
C GLY A 56 -2.17 1.13 20.33
N VAL A 57 -3.25 1.71 20.87
CA VAL A 57 -4.57 1.78 20.22
C VAL A 57 -4.50 2.62 18.94
N CYS A 58 -3.90 3.82 19.00
CA CYS A 58 -3.75 4.68 17.83
C CYS A 58 -2.88 4.01 16.76
N TYR A 59 -1.79 3.36 17.16
CA TYR A 59 -0.91 2.62 16.25
C TYR A 59 -1.65 1.46 15.58
N PHE A 60 -2.38 0.66 16.35
CA PHE A 60 -3.17 -0.44 15.82
C PHE A 60 -4.24 0.06 14.84
N TRP A 61 -4.92 1.16 15.18
CA TRP A 61 -5.97 1.74 14.36
C TRP A 61 -5.41 2.24 13.02
N LEU A 62 -4.34 3.05 13.06
CA LEU A 62 -3.65 3.56 11.87
C LEU A 62 -3.11 2.42 11.00
N THR A 63 -2.54 1.38 11.61
CA THR A 63 -1.94 0.26 10.87
C THR A 63 -2.95 -0.74 10.32
N ARG A 64 -4.15 -0.82 10.90
CA ARG A 64 -5.25 -1.66 10.38
C ARG A 64 -5.76 -1.14 9.03
N GLY A 65 -5.71 0.17 8.83
CA GLY A 65 -6.12 0.82 7.59
C GLY A 65 -5.10 0.73 6.46
N LEU A 66 -3.79 0.62 6.75
CA LEU A 66 -2.70 0.77 5.78
C LEU A 66 -2.93 -0.03 4.47
N SER A 67 -3.43 0.66 3.46
CA SER A 67 -3.64 0.17 2.09
C SER A 67 -3.10 1.24 1.14
N ALA A 68 -2.64 0.85 -0.04
CA ALA A 68 -1.98 1.76 -0.99
C ALA A 68 -2.87 2.90 -1.51
N GLY A 69 -4.20 2.80 -1.31
CA GLY A 69 -5.16 3.88 -1.48
C GLY A 69 -5.17 4.79 -0.24
N GLY A 70 -4.43 5.90 -0.30
CA GLY A 70 -4.09 6.76 0.82
C GLY A 70 -5.23 7.16 1.76
N HIS A 71 -4.99 6.96 3.05
CA HIS A 71 -5.72 7.57 4.16
C HIS A 71 -5.53 9.08 4.14
N THR A 72 -6.44 9.76 3.45
CA THR A 72 -6.46 11.23 3.32
C THR A 72 -7.48 11.86 4.26
N SER A 73 -8.05 11.07 5.18
CA SER A 73 -9.06 11.56 6.11
C SER A 73 -8.40 12.38 7.22
N TRP A 74 -9.10 13.41 7.68
CA TRP A 74 -8.65 14.24 8.80
C TRP A 74 -8.50 13.42 10.09
N TYR A 75 -9.30 12.36 10.27
CA TYR A 75 -9.20 11.44 11.40
C TYR A 75 -7.85 10.75 11.49
N ASP A 76 -7.22 10.37 10.37
CA ASP A 76 -5.92 9.70 10.37
C ASP A 76 -4.79 10.66 10.78
N ARG A 77 -4.91 11.94 10.38
CA ARG A 77 -3.98 13.00 10.82
C ARG A 77 -4.13 13.27 12.31
N LEU A 78 -5.36 13.28 12.83
CA LEU A 78 -5.60 13.38 14.27
C LEU A 78 -5.07 12.17 15.02
N ALA A 79 -5.29 10.96 14.53
CA ALA A 79 -4.76 9.75 15.15
C ALA A 79 -3.23 9.75 15.15
N LEU A 80 -2.58 10.26 14.11
CA LEU A 80 -1.13 10.44 14.05
C LEU A 80 -0.65 11.52 15.03
N LEU A 81 -1.38 12.63 15.18
CA LEU A 81 -1.12 13.63 16.20
C LEU A 81 -1.19 13.02 17.61
N VAL A 82 -2.27 12.30 17.92
CA VAL A 82 -2.45 11.61 19.20
C VAL A 82 -1.37 10.55 19.41
N LEU A 83 -0.97 9.81 18.37
CA LEU A 83 0.14 8.87 18.42
C LEU A 83 1.47 9.56 18.80
N THR A 84 1.77 10.71 18.19
CA THR A 84 2.99 11.45 18.54
C THR A 84 2.95 12.09 19.92
N LEU A 85 1.80 12.66 20.30
CA LEU A 85 1.61 13.27 21.62
C LEU A 85 1.67 12.22 22.74
N SER A 86 1.09 11.04 22.52
CA SER A 86 1.19 9.93 23.47
C SER A 86 2.62 9.40 23.60
N GLY A 87 3.38 9.30 22.50
CA GLY A 87 4.81 8.96 22.55
C GLY A 87 5.64 9.99 23.34
N LEU A 88 5.38 11.28 23.13
CA LEU A 88 6.00 12.37 23.89
C LEU A 88 5.60 12.35 25.37
N ALA A 89 4.31 12.11 25.66
CA ALA A 89 3.81 11.98 27.03
C ALA A 89 4.47 10.79 27.76
N VAL A 90 4.64 9.66 27.08
CA VAL A 90 5.41 8.52 27.63
C VAL A 90 6.85 8.93 27.88
N SER A 91 7.49 9.68 26.97
CA SER A 91 8.85 10.18 27.17
C SER A 91 8.96 11.09 28.40
N TYR A 92 8.00 11.99 28.59
CA TYR A 92 7.95 12.94 29.70
C TYR A 92 7.71 12.23 31.04
N LEU A 93 6.71 11.35 31.09
CA LEU A 93 6.27 10.69 32.32
C LEU A 93 7.20 9.56 32.77
N SER A 94 7.82 8.85 31.83
CA SER A 94 8.76 7.77 32.18
C SER A 94 10.15 8.28 32.54
N VAL A 95 10.48 9.53 32.19
CA VAL A 95 11.84 10.09 32.31
C VAL A 95 12.88 9.12 31.73
N THR A 96 12.53 8.42 30.65
CA THR A 96 13.38 7.43 29.98
C THR A 96 13.49 7.69 28.48
N GLY A 97 14.45 7.03 27.83
CA GLY A 97 14.57 7.01 26.36
C GLY A 97 13.47 6.21 25.65
N LEU A 98 12.56 5.54 26.39
CA LEU A 98 11.56 4.63 25.81
C LEU A 98 10.55 5.35 24.92
N GLY A 99 10.21 6.62 25.22
CA GLY A 99 9.35 7.43 24.36
C GLY A 99 9.92 7.61 22.94
N SER A 100 11.24 7.76 22.81
CA SER A 100 11.90 7.87 21.49
C SER A 100 11.85 6.58 20.69
N ILE A 101 11.86 5.42 21.36
CA ILE A 101 11.67 4.11 20.70
C ILE A 101 10.24 4.02 20.14
N LEU A 102 9.24 4.48 20.88
CA LEU A 102 7.85 4.53 20.39
C LEU A 102 7.72 5.51 19.21
N LEU A 103 8.32 6.70 19.28
CA LEU A 103 8.34 7.66 18.16
C LEU A 103 9.09 7.10 16.94
N MET A 104 10.11 6.29 17.16
CA MET A 104 10.82 5.56 16.11
C MET A 104 9.91 4.52 15.43
N VAL A 105 9.08 3.80 16.18
CA VAL A 105 8.04 2.92 15.60
C VAL A 105 6.99 3.74 14.83
N ALA A 106 6.57 4.89 15.37
CA ALA A 106 5.64 5.80 14.69
C ALA A 106 6.19 6.30 13.35
N ALA A 107 7.52 6.49 13.22
CA ALA A 107 8.17 6.88 11.98
C ALA A 107 7.91 5.91 10.81
N GLY A 108 7.64 4.64 11.10
CA GLY A 108 7.25 3.65 10.10
C GLY A 108 5.87 3.91 9.48
N VAL A 109 4.97 4.59 10.18
CA VAL A 109 3.60 4.84 9.68
C VAL A 109 3.51 6.13 8.87
N ILE A 110 4.35 7.13 9.19
CA ILE A 110 4.35 8.46 8.57
C ILE A 110 4.36 8.41 7.02
N PRO A 111 5.22 7.62 6.34
CA PRO A 111 5.27 7.60 4.88
C PRO A 111 3.97 7.16 4.21
N TRP A 112 3.07 6.47 4.92
CA TRP A 112 1.81 5.96 4.37
C TRP A 112 0.66 6.96 4.49
N LEU A 113 0.78 7.95 5.38
CA LEU A 113 -0.26 8.93 5.71
C LEU A 113 0.04 10.31 5.13
N LEU A 114 1.31 10.70 5.10
CA LEU A 114 1.75 12.03 4.72
C LEU A 114 2.54 12.02 3.41
N SER A 115 2.60 13.18 2.76
CA SER A 115 3.50 13.39 1.63
C SER A 115 4.96 13.35 2.11
N ARG A 116 5.90 12.97 1.22
CA ARG A 116 7.32 12.79 1.58
C ARG A 116 7.91 14.01 2.31
N ARG A 117 7.58 15.23 1.85
CA ARG A 117 8.09 16.48 2.46
C ARG A 117 7.52 16.69 3.86
N VAL A 118 6.19 16.58 4.01
CA VAL A 118 5.51 16.78 5.29
C VAL A 118 5.92 15.71 6.29
N GLY A 119 6.09 14.46 5.84
CA GLY A 119 6.53 13.35 6.70
C GLY A 119 7.94 13.54 7.25
N ILE A 120 8.88 14.05 6.44
CA ILE A 120 10.25 14.36 6.92
C ILE A 120 10.20 15.49 7.96
N VAL A 121 9.47 16.58 7.67
CA VAL A 121 9.30 17.69 8.61
C VAL A 121 8.68 17.20 9.92
N TRP A 122 7.63 16.37 9.83
CA TRP A 122 6.98 15.79 10.99
C TRP A 122 7.92 14.93 11.84
N LEU A 123 8.70 14.06 11.20
CA LEU A 123 9.66 13.18 11.86
C LEU A 123 10.71 14.01 12.62
N VAL A 124 11.30 15.00 11.95
CA VAL A 124 12.31 15.87 12.56
C VAL A 124 11.71 16.65 13.74
N LEU A 125 10.52 17.24 13.57
CA LEU A 125 9.83 17.93 14.65
C LEU A 125 9.52 17.01 15.83
N SER A 126 9.05 15.78 15.59
CA SER A 126 8.77 14.83 16.67
C SER A 126 10.01 14.41 17.45
N GLN A 127 11.18 14.33 16.80
CA GLN A 127 12.44 13.95 17.44
C GLN A 127 13.07 15.13 18.19
N LEU A 128 12.97 16.34 17.64
CA LEU A 128 13.38 17.57 18.32
C LEU A 128 12.51 17.87 19.54
N ALA A 129 11.22 17.50 19.51
CA ALA A 129 10.31 17.68 20.64
C ALA A 129 10.70 16.85 21.89
N VAL A 130 11.58 15.85 21.75
CA VAL A 130 12.12 15.07 22.88
C VAL A 130 13.32 15.78 23.53
N LEU A 131 13.99 16.72 22.85
CA LEU A 131 15.17 17.42 23.39
C LEU A 131 14.93 18.06 24.76
N PRO A 132 13.81 18.76 25.03
CA PRO A 132 13.56 19.35 26.35
C PRO A 132 13.43 18.28 27.44
N VAL A 133 12.92 17.09 27.11
CA VAL A 133 12.83 15.96 28.06
C VAL A 133 14.23 15.52 28.49
N TYR A 134 15.15 15.37 27.54
CA TYR A 134 16.53 14.96 27.84
C TYR A 134 17.32 16.04 28.59
N ASN A 135 17.17 17.31 28.20
CA ASN A 135 17.94 18.37 28.81
C ASN A 135 17.38 18.82 30.18
N LEU A 136 16.06 19.05 30.27
CA LEU A 136 15.45 19.65 31.46
C LEU A 136 15.05 18.62 32.51
N ILE A 137 14.63 17.42 32.08
CA ILE A 137 14.06 16.42 33.00
C ILE A 137 15.12 15.40 33.41
N MET A 138 15.87 14.85 32.46
CA MET A 138 16.99 13.94 32.78
C MET A 138 18.25 14.69 33.23
N GLY A 139 18.30 16.02 33.09
CA GLY A 139 19.47 16.82 33.46
C GLY A 139 20.71 16.59 32.58
N LEU A 140 20.55 16.00 31.39
CA LEU A 140 21.67 15.78 30.49
C LEU A 140 22.18 17.13 29.95
N PRO A 141 23.51 17.31 29.81
CA PRO A 141 24.06 18.48 29.17
C PRO A 141 23.52 18.57 27.73
N LEU A 142 23.31 19.79 27.25
CA LEU A 142 22.66 20.06 25.96
C LEU A 142 23.28 19.24 24.81
N PHE A 143 24.60 19.08 24.82
CA PHE A 143 25.33 18.32 23.81
C PHE A 143 24.98 16.82 23.82
N GLU A 144 24.89 16.20 25.00
CA GLU A 144 24.51 14.78 25.13
C GLU A 144 23.04 14.56 24.78
N ALA A 145 22.15 15.44 25.25
CA ALA A 145 20.74 15.44 24.89
C ALA A 145 20.54 15.55 23.36
N LEU A 146 21.31 16.44 22.72
CA LEU A 146 21.31 16.61 21.27
C LEU A 146 21.83 15.36 20.56
N LEU A 147 22.96 14.80 20.99
CA LEU A 147 23.54 13.60 20.40
C LEU A 147 22.58 12.41 20.50
N GLN A 148 21.94 12.23 21.66
CA GLN A 148 20.95 11.16 21.89
C GLN A 148 19.72 11.33 20.99
N SER A 149 19.16 12.55 20.90
CA SER A 149 18.05 12.83 19.97
C SER A 149 18.45 12.57 18.51
N LEU A 150 19.66 12.95 18.11
CA LEU A 150 20.17 12.75 16.75
C LEU A 150 20.34 11.25 16.42
N LEU A 151 20.78 10.44 17.38
CA LEU A 151 20.87 8.98 17.22
C LEU A 151 19.49 8.36 17.00
N TYR A 152 18.49 8.69 17.83
CA TYR A 152 17.12 8.22 17.66
C TYR A 152 16.48 8.74 16.36
N ALA A 153 16.78 9.98 15.97
CA ALA A 153 16.36 10.53 14.68
C ALA A 153 16.97 9.77 13.51
N GLY A 154 18.24 9.35 13.60
CA GLY A 154 18.91 8.52 12.61
C GLY A 154 18.23 7.17 12.41
N PHE A 155 17.94 6.45 13.50
CA PHE A 155 17.20 5.18 13.41
C PHE A 155 15.76 5.38 12.92
N SER A 156 15.08 6.43 13.37
CA SER A 156 13.74 6.77 12.90
C SER A 156 13.73 7.08 11.40
N MET A 157 14.76 7.76 10.90
CA MET A 157 14.94 8.02 9.47
C MET A 157 15.14 6.72 8.70
N PHE A 158 15.91 5.77 9.23
CA PHE A 158 16.09 4.46 8.60
C PHE A 158 14.76 3.69 8.50
N ILE A 159 13.95 3.67 9.56
CA ILE A 159 12.62 3.07 9.56
C ILE A 159 11.69 3.79 8.57
N PHE A 160 11.70 5.12 8.58
CA PHE A 160 10.93 5.95 7.65
C PHE A 160 11.27 5.64 6.19
N VAL A 161 12.56 5.58 5.84
CA VAL A 161 13.02 5.27 4.48
C VAL A 161 12.63 3.85 4.09
N THR A 162 12.87 2.86 4.96
CA THR A 162 12.50 1.46 4.71
C THR A 162 10.99 1.33 4.46
N SER A 163 10.19 2.03 5.25
CA SER A 163 8.74 2.07 5.10
C SER A 163 8.29 2.81 3.84
N LEU A 164 8.97 3.89 3.47
CA LEU A 164 8.74 4.61 2.20
C LEU A 164 9.02 3.72 0.99
N VAL A 165 10.12 2.96 1.02
CA VAL A 165 10.45 1.97 -0.04
C VAL A 165 9.38 0.88 -0.09
N ALA A 166 8.94 0.36 1.05
CA ALA A 166 7.86 -0.63 1.09
C ALA A 166 6.54 -0.10 0.50
N ARG A 167 6.21 1.18 0.77
CA ARG A 167 5.07 1.86 0.15
C ARG A 167 5.23 1.95 -1.37
N GLN A 168 6.37 2.42 -1.86
CA GLN A 168 6.65 2.54 -3.30
C GLN A 168 6.57 1.19 -4.00
N GLN A 169 7.13 0.13 -3.41
CA GLN A 169 7.04 -1.23 -3.94
C GLN A 169 5.59 -1.74 -4.00
N THR A 170 4.77 -1.40 -3.01
CA THR A 170 3.35 -1.78 -3.00
C THR A 170 2.60 -1.09 -4.14
N GLN A 171 2.82 0.22 -4.32
CA GLN A 171 2.21 1.00 -5.41
C GLN A 171 2.64 0.48 -6.79
N ALA A 172 3.93 0.23 -6.98
CA ALA A 172 4.45 -0.32 -8.24
C ALA A 172 3.87 -1.70 -8.57
N ARG A 173 3.68 -2.56 -7.56
CA ARG A 173 3.05 -3.87 -7.74
C ARG A 173 1.58 -3.77 -8.12
N GLU A 174 0.85 -2.81 -7.56
CA GLU A 174 -0.55 -2.58 -7.91
C GLU A 174 -0.70 -2.03 -9.33
N GLU A 175 0.15 -1.08 -9.71
CA GLU A 175 0.22 -0.55 -11.06
C GLU A 175 0.58 -1.65 -12.08
N GLN A 176 1.57 -2.48 -11.77
CA GLN A 176 1.94 -3.63 -12.60
C GLN A 176 0.77 -4.62 -12.75
N ARG A 177 0.03 -4.91 -11.68
CA ARG A 177 -1.15 -5.79 -11.72
C ARG A 177 -2.25 -5.19 -12.60
N ARG A 178 -2.50 -3.89 -12.48
CA ARG A 178 -3.48 -3.17 -13.30
C ARG A 178 -3.09 -3.21 -14.78
N LEU A 179 -1.86 -2.84 -15.13
CA LEU A 179 -1.36 -2.87 -16.51
C LEU A 179 -1.38 -4.28 -17.10
N ASN A 180 -1.08 -5.31 -16.30
CA ASN A 180 -1.16 -6.70 -16.76
C ASN A 180 -2.61 -7.11 -17.08
N ALA A 181 -3.58 -6.68 -16.27
CA ALA A 181 -4.99 -6.92 -16.52
C ALA A 181 -5.47 -6.19 -17.79
N GLU A 182 -5.08 -4.92 -17.97
CA GLU A 182 -5.38 -4.13 -19.17
C GLU A 182 -4.78 -4.79 -20.43
N LEU A 183 -3.50 -5.21 -20.40
CA LEU A 183 -2.84 -5.92 -21.49
C LEU A 183 -3.57 -7.22 -21.87
N ARG A 184 -4.00 -8.00 -20.88
CA ARG A 184 -4.76 -9.24 -21.12
C ARG A 184 -6.10 -8.95 -21.80
N ALA A 185 -6.81 -7.93 -21.34
CA ALA A 185 -8.07 -7.50 -21.96
C ALA A 185 -7.86 -7.07 -23.42
N THR A 186 -6.85 -6.25 -23.72
CA THR A 186 -6.55 -5.84 -25.10
C THR A 186 -6.20 -7.03 -26.00
N ARG A 187 -5.43 -8.00 -25.52
CA ARG A 187 -5.11 -9.21 -26.29
C ARG A 187 -6.34 -10.05 -26.63
N LEU A 188 -7.28 -10.16 -25.69
CA LEU A 188 -8.54 -10.86 -25.94
C LEU A 188 -9.38 -10.13 -27.00
N LEU A 189 -9.50 -8.82 -26.89
CA LEU A 189 -10.22 -8.00 -27.88
C LEU A 189 -9.58 -8.07 -29.28
N LEU A 190 -8.25 -8.04 -29.36
CA LEU A 190 -7.54 -8.18 -30.63
C LEU A 190 -7.75 -9.58 -31.25
N ALA A 191 -7.70 -10.63 -30.44
CA ALA A 191 -7.94 -12.00 -30.91
C ALA A 191 -9.39 -12.17 -31.41
N GLU A 192 -10.36 -11.57 -30.73
CA GLU A 192 -11.76 -11.58 -31.16
C GLU A 192 -11.97 -10.79 -32.46
N SER A 193 -11.41 -9.59 -32.55
CA SER A 193 -11.46 -8.76 -33.77
C SER A 193 -10.81 -9.46 -34.96
N ALA A 194 -9.64 -10.09 -34.76
CA ALA A 194 -8.98 -10.88 -35.80
C ALA A 194 -9.86 -12.05 -36.27
N ARG A 195 -10.50 -12.78 -35.33
CA ARG A 195 -11.42 -13.87 -35.65
C ARG A 195 -12.65 -13.40 -36.45
N VAL A 196 -13.23 -12.26 -36.07
CA VAL A 196 -14.38 -11.68 -36.79
C VAL A 196 -13.97 -11.24 -38.19
N ASN A 197 -12.83 -10.55 -38.33
CA ASN A 197 -12.31 -10.11 -39.62
C ASN A 197 -12.02 -11.30 -40.55
N GLU A 198 -11.43 -12.37 -40.00
CA GLU A 198 -11.19 -13.61 -40.73
C GLU A 198 -12.50 -14.23 -41.26
N ARG A 199 -13.54 -14.32 -40.41
CA ARG A 199 -14.87 -14.80 -40.82
C ARG A 199 -15.47 -13.95 -41.93
N THR A 200 -15.35 -12.63 -41.84
CA THR A 200 -15.84 -11.72 -42.87
C THR A 200 -15.06 -11.90 -44.18
N ARG A 201 -13.74 -12.10 -44.12
CA ARG A 201 -12.92 -12.40 -45.31
C ARG A 201 -13.38 -13.70 -45.98
N ILE A 202 -13.50 -14.77 -45.21
CA ILE A 202 -13.97 -16.09 -45.71
C ILE A 202 -15.36 -15.95 -46.34
N SER A 203 -16.28 -15.22 -45.71
CA SER A 203 -17.62 -15.04 -46.26
C SER A 203 -17.63 -14.31 -47.61
N ARG A 204 -16.73 -13.33 -47.81
CA ARG A 204 -16.61 -12.63 -49.10
C ARG A 204 -16.00 -13.54 -50.17
N GLU A 205 -14.92 -14.23 -49.83
CA GLU A 205 -14.25 -15.16 -50.74
C GLU A 205 -15.19 -16.29 -51.19
N LEU A 206 -16.00 -16.83 -50.26
CA LEU A 206 -17.06 -17.79 -50.59
C LEU A 206 -18.17 -17.17 -51.45
N HIS A 207 -18.59 -15.93 -51.18
CA HIS A 207 -19.61 -15.24 -51.96
C HIS A 207 -19.14 -14.98 -53.40
N ASP A 208 -17.90 -14.55 -53.58
CA ASP A 208 -17.32 -14.28 -54.90
C ASP A 208 -17.18 -15.58 -55.70
N LEU A 209 -16.66 -16.66 -55.10
CA LEU A 209 -16.54 -17.97 -55.75
C LEU A 209 -17.89 -18.58 -56.12
N LEU A 210 -18.85 -18.61 -55.17
CA LEU A 210 -20.19 -19.14 -55.43
C LEU A 210 -20.93 -18.27 -56.44
N GLY A 211 -20.81 -16.94 -56.33
CA GLY A 211 -21.42 -15.99 -57.27
C GLY A 211 -20.92 -16.21 -58.69
N HIS A 212 -19.61 -16.34 -58.90
CA HIS A 212 -19.02 -16.65 -60.20
C HIS A 212 -19.42 -18.02 -60.74
N HIS A 213 -19.42 -19.07 -59.90
CA HIS A 213 -19.84 -20.40 -60.33
C HIS A 213 -21.31 -20.45 -60.71
N LEU A 214 -22.19 -19.81 -59.96
CA LEU A 214 -23.63 -19.76 -60.25
C LEU A 214 -23.90 -18.98 -61.54
N THR A 215 -23.22 -17.86 -61.79
CA THR A 215 -23.35 -17.12 -63.05
C THR A 215 -22.82 -17.92 -64.23
N ALA A 216 -21.67 -18.58 -64.10
CA ALA A 216 -21.15 -19.46 -65.14
C ALA A 216 -22.09 -20.65 -65.43
N LEU A 217 -22.67 -21.27 -64.39
CA LEU A 217 -23.65 -22.34 -64.53
C LEU A 217 -24.92 -21.85 -65.22
N SER A 218 -25.42 -20.67 -64.83
CA SER A 218 -26.59 -20.04 -65.46
C SER A 218 -26.35 -19.73 -66.93
N LEU A 219 -25.19 -19.20 -67.29
CA LEU A 219 -24.79 -18.97 -68.69
C LEU A 219 -24.68 -20.28 -69.48
N ASN A 220 -24.09 -21.33 -68.90
CA ASN A 220 -23.99 -22.64 -69.55
C ASN A 220 -25.38 -23.26 -69.79
N LEU A 221 -26.31 -23.10 -68.85
CA LEU A 221 -27.70 -23.53 -69.01
C LEU A 221 -28.43 -22.73 -70.10
N GLU A 222 -28.23 -21.41 -70.15
CA GLU A 222 -28.81 -20.54 -71.18
C GLU A 222 -28.28 -20.89 -72.58
N VAL A 223 -26.98 -21.12 -72.71
CA VAL A 223 -26.35 -21.60 -73.95
C VAL A 223 -26.87 -23.00 -74.33
N ALA A 224 -27.00 -23.93 -73.37
CA ALA A 224 -27.56 -25.26 -73.63
C ALA A 224 -29.01 -25.19 -74.14
N GLY A 225 -29.83 -24.27 -73.61
CA GLY A 225 -31.19 -24.02 -74.08
C GLY A 225 -31.28 -23.44 -75.50
N HIS A 226 -30.23 -22.75 -75.97
CA HIS A 226 -30.14 -22.21 -77.33
C HIS A 226 -29.62 -23.23 -78.37
N ILE A 227 -28.86 -24.24 -77.96
CA ILE A 227 -28.25 -25.23 -78.87
C ILE A 227 -29.09 -26.53 -78.96
N THR A 228 -30.03 -26.76 -78.04
CA THR A 228 -30.88 -27.97 -78.02
C THR A 228 -32.25 -27.76 -78.68
N GLU A 229 -32.72 -28.76 -79.44
CA GLU A 229 -34.05 -28.80 -80.10
C GLU A 229 -34.83 -30.07 -79.72
N GLY A 230 -36.17 -29.97 -79.64
CA GLY A 230 -37.07 -31.07 -79.26
C GLY A 230 -37.32 -31.19 -77.75
N GLN A 231 -37.73 -32.38 -77.26
CA GLN A 231 -38.10 -32.61 -75.83
C GLN A 231 -37.02 -32.22 -74.80
N ALA A 232 -35.74 -32.16 -75.20
CA ALA A 232 -34.64 -31.73 -74.34
C ALA A 232 -34.68 -30.21 -74.03
N GLN A 233 -35.23 -29.40 -74.93
CA GLN A 233 -35.33 -27.94 -74.76
C GLN A 233 -36.40 -27.56 -73.71
N GLU A 234 -37.46 -28.37 -73.60
CA GLU A 234 -38.56 -28.18 -72.65
C GLU A 234 -38.14 -28.45 -71.19
N HIS A 235 -37.17 -29.35 -70.98
CA HIS A 235 -36.62 -29.71 -69.67
C HIS A 235 -35.55 -28.74 -69.15
N VAL A 236 -34.86 -28.00 -70.04
CA VAL A 236 -33.84 -27.01 -69.67
C VAL A 236 -34.45 -25.63 -69.38
N ARG A 237 -35.68 -25.38 -69.86
CA ARG A 237 -36.41 -24.11 -69.66
C ARG A 237 -37.34 -24.07 -68.44
N GLN A 238 -37.60 -25.22 -67.81
CA GLN A 238 -38.29 -25.33 -66.52
C GLN A 238 -37.33 -25.08 -65.35
#